data_AF-A0A3M8CA09-F1
#
_entry.id   AF-A0A3M8CA09-F1
#
_cell.length_a   1.000
_cell.length_b   1.000
_cell.length_c   1.000
_cell.angle_alpha   90.00
_cell.angle_beta   90.00
_cell.angle_gamma   90.00
#
_symmetry.space_group_name_H-M   'P 1'
#
loop_
_entity.id
_entity.type
_entity.pdbx_description
1 polymer ?
#
loop_
_entity_poly.entity_id
_entity_poly.type
_entity_poly.pdbx_seq_one_letter_code
_entity_poly.pdbx_strand_id
1 'polypeptide(L)'
;MSEFGLFGKFTAKEGERDTLVKILLEATESMKSLDECLLYLVNVSNDEPNAVYVYEVWKSEHAHQASLTLESTQTLIKRAKPIITGIERISTLQPRGGKGL
;
A
#
# COMPACT_ATOMS: atom_id res chain seq x y z
N MET A 1 -19.59 -8.92 7.03
CA MET A 1 -18.96 -7.95 6.11
C MET A 1 -17.87 -8.70 5.37
N SER A 2 -17.75 -8.51 4.05
CA SER A 2 -16.68 -9.13 3.26
C SER A 2 -15.42 -8.28 3.32
N GLU A 3 -14.27 -8.92 3.48
CA GLU A 3 -12.96 -8.26 3.39
C GLU A 3 -12.77 -7.59 2.03
N PHE A 4 -11.93 -6.55 2.02
CA PHE A 4 -11.59 -5.77 0.85
C PHE A 4 -10.09 -5.90 0.57
N GLY A 5 -9.76 -6.43 -0.61
CA GLY A 5 -8.38 -6.51 -1.09
C GLY A 5 -8.10 -5.42 -2.11
N LEU A 6 -6.92 -4.82 -2.06
CA LEU A 6 -6.43 -3.86 -3.05
C LEU A 6 -5.04 -4.26 -3.50
N PHE A 7 -4.83 -4.40 -4.81
CA PHE A 7 -3.50 -4.51 -5.39
C PHE A 7 -3.20 -3.28 -6.22
N GLY A 8 -2.24 -2.49 -5.76
CA GLY A 8 -1.82 -1.23 -6.37
C GLY A 8 -0.38 -1.27 -6.83
N LYS A 9 -0.06 -0.41 -7.79
CA LYS A 9 1.29 -0.16 -8.29
C LYS A 9 1.58 1.33 -8.23
N PHE A 10 2.76 1.65 -7.74
CA PHE A 10 3.35 2.97 -7.77
C PHE A 10 4.59 2.93 -8.64
N THR A 11 4.72 3.89 -9.55
CA THR A 11 5.94 4.09 -10.32
C THR A 11 6.70 5.24 -9.69
N ALA A 12 7.93 4.98 -9.24
CA ALA A 12 8.84 6.00 -8.73
C ALA A 12 9.56 6.74 -9.88
N LYS A 13 10.16 7.88 -9.57
CA LYS A 13 11.21 8.47 -10.39
C LYS A 13 12.41 7.52 -10.47
N GLU A 14 13.17 7.63 -11.55
CA GLU A 14 14.42 6.88 -11.69
C GLU A 14 15.36 7.15 -10.51
N GLY A 15 15.91 6.09 -9.91
CA GLY A 15 16.76 6.17 -8.72
C GLY A 15 16.03 6.33 -7.38
N GLU A 16 14.71 6.54 -7.37
CA GLU A 16 13.93 6.81 -6.14
C GLU A 16 13.09 5.60 -5.67
N ARG A 17 13.18 4.44 -6.33
CA ARG A 17 12.40 3.24 -5.95
C ARG A 17 12.62 2.89 -4.48
N ASP A 18 13.87 2.81 -4.05
CA ASP A 18 14.20 2.37 -2.69
C ASP A 18 13.79 3.42 -1.64
N THR A 19 13.82 4.70 -1.99
CA THR A 19 13.23 5.79 -1.18
C THR A 19 11.73 5.57 -1.01
N LEU A 20 11.02 5.26 -2.10
CA LEU A 20 9.57 4.98 -2.05
C LEU A 20 9.25 3.72 -1.23
N VAL A 21 10.03 2.64 -1.40
CA VAL A 21 9.91 1.42 -0.59
C VAL A 21 10.05 1.74 0.89
N LYS A 22 11.05 2.54 1.27
CA LYS A 22 11.25 2.94 2.66
C LYS A 22 10.04 3.68 3.23
N ILE A 23 9.46 4.62 2.48
CA ILE A 23 8.25 5.35 2.92
C ILE A 23 7.05 4.41 3.09
N LEU A 24 6.86 3.45 2.19
CA LEU A 24 5.75 2.48 2.27
C LEU A 24 5.96 1.46 3.41
N LEU A 25 7.20 1.10 3.72
CA LEU A 25 7.51 0.28 4.88
C LEU A 25 7.30 1.03 6.20
N GLU A 26 7.58 2.35 6.26
CA GLU A 26 7.18 3.19 7.39
C GLU A 26 5.65 3.25 7.55
N ALA A 27 4.89 3.22 6.44
CA ALA A 27 3.44 3.07 6.48
C ALA A 27 3.03 1.75 7.13
N THR A 28 3.72 0.65 6.79
CA THR A 28 3.45 -0.69 7.35
C THR A 28 3.55 -0.68 8.87
N GLU A 29 4.55 0.00 9.45
CA GLU A 29 4.68 0.15 10.90
C GLU A 29 3.50 0.91 11.53
N SER A 30 2.97 1.92 10.83
CA SER A 30 1.76 2.64 11.28
C SER A 30 0.49 1.79 11.16
N MET A 31 0.45 0.86 10.19
CA MET A 31 -0.71 -0.03 10.00
C MET A 31 -0.78 -1.14 11.05
N LYS A 32 0.33 -1.51 11.71
CA LYS A 32 0.34 -2.53 12.77
C LYS A 32 -0.58 -2.21 13.95
N SER A 33 -0.89 -0.94 14.19
CA SER A 33 -1.83 -0.52 15.24
C SER A 33 -3.29 -0.46 14.78
N LEU A 34 -3.58 -0.78 13.51
CA LEU A 34 -4.93 -0.77 12.96
C LEU A 34 -5.43 -2.21 12.82
N ASP A 35 -6.30 -2.65 13.72
CA ASP A 35 -6.90 -3.98 13.68
C ASP A 35 -7.73 -4.23 12.41
N GLU A 36 -8.09 -3.18 11.67
CA GLU A 36 -8.82 -3.25 10.41
C GLU A 36 -7.93 -3.47 9.18
N CYS A 37 -6.61 -3.24 9.31
CA CYS A 37 -5.63 -3.60 8.30
C CYS A 37 -5.12 -5.02 8.57
N LEU A 38 -5.58 -5.98 7.78
CA LEU A 38 -5.26 -7.40 7.98
C LEU A 38 -3.94 -7.80 7.31
N LEU A 39 -3.62 -7.15 6.19
CA LEU A 39 -2.38 -7.35 5.45
C LEU A 39 -1.96 -6.07 4.75
N TYR A 40 -0.68 -5.75 4.80
CA TYR A 40 -0.05 -4.69 4.02
C TYR A 40 1.34 -5.17 3.58
N LEU A 41 1.48 -5.48 2.29
CA LEU A 41 2.68 -6.08 1.75
C LEU A 41 3.27 -5.20 0.64
N VAL A 42 4.49 -4.74 0.85
CA VAL A 42 5.27 -3.96 -0.12
C VAL A 42 6.17 -4.89 -0.91
N ASN A 43 6.12 -4.80 -2.24
CA ASN A 43 6.84 -5.67 -3.16
C ASN A 43 7.56 -4.83 -4.22
N VAL A 44 8.68 -5.35 -4.74
CA VAL A 44 9.39 -4.80 -5.90
C VAL A 44 9.50 -5.86 -6.99
N SER A 45 9.64 -5.42 -8.24
CA SER A 45 9.89 -6.31 -9.38
C SER A 45 11.32 -6.13 -9.90
N ASN A 46 11.95 -7.22 -10.34
CA ASN A 46 13.22 -7.17 -11.06
C ASN A 46 13.04 -6.70 -12.51
N ASP A 47 11.85 -6.87 -13.08
CA ASP A 47 11.54 -6.51 -14.46
C ASP A 47 11.10 -5.04 -14.60
N GLU A 48 10.62 -4.45 -13.51
CA GLU A 48 10.17 -3.05 -13.47
C GLU A 48 10.95 -2.26 -12.39
N PRO A 49 12.16 -1.74 -12.70
CA PRO A 49 13.10 -1.21 -11.71
C PRO A 49 12.64 0.06 -10.99
N ASN A 50 11.58 0.71 -11.49
CA ASN A 50 10.97 1.88 -10.86
C ASN A 50 9.61 1.56 -10.21
N ALA A 51 9.11 0.33 -10.30
CA ALA A 51 7.80 -0.03 -9.76
C ALA A 51 7.88 -0.55 -8.32
N VAL A 52 6.89 -0.17 -7.52
CA VAL A 52 6.62 -0.73 -6.19
C VAL A 52 5.15 -1.15 -6.16
N TYR A 53 4.89 -2.36 -5.71
CA TYR A 53 3.53 -2.91 -5.63
C TYR A 53 3.13 -3.04 -4.18
N VAL A 54 1.89 -2.68 -3.89
CA VAL A 54 1.32 -2.83 -2.55
C VAL A 54 0.10 -3.72 -2.66
N TYR A 55 0.13 -4.85 -1.97
CA TYR A 55 -1.04 -5.68 -1.75
C TYR A 55 -1.57 -5.45 -0.34
N GLU A 56 -2.86 -5.18 -0.23
CA GLU A 56 -3.50 -4.84 1.02
C GLU A 56 -4.76 -5.66 1.21
N VAL A 57 -5.04 -6.05 2.45
CA VAL A 57 -6.32 -6.64 2.86
C VAL A 57 -6.86 -5.91 4.07
N TRP A 58 -8.13 -5.53 3.98
CA TRP A 58 -8.83 -4.74 4.97
C TRP A 58 -10.13 -5.42 5.39
N LYS A 59 -10.57 -5.21 6.63
CA LYS A 59 -11.89 -5.70 7.11
C LYS A 59 -13.06 -5.17 6.27
N SER A 60 -12.90 -4.02 5.63
CA SER A 60 -13.87 -3.45 4.68
C SER A 60 -13.22 -2.36 3.81
N GLU A 61 -13.88 -2.00 2.71
CA GLU A 61 -13.47 -0.85 1.90
C GLU A 61 -13.53 0.47 2.68
N HIS A 62 -14.51 0.62 3.58
CA HIS A 62 -14.61 1.80 4.45
C HIS A 62 -13.40 1.94 5.37
N ALA A 63 -12.90 0.84 5.95
CA ALA A 63 -11.71 0.84 6.79
C ALA A 63 -10.46 1.29 6.00
N HIS A 64 -10.30 0.81 4.77
CA HIS A 64 -9.25 1.32 3.87
C HIS A 64 -9.39 2.82 3.63
N GLN A 65 -10.59 3.32 3.30
CA GLN A 65 -10.79 4.76 3.07
C GLN A 65 -10.51 5.59 4.34
N ALA A 66 -10.87 5.10 5.52
CA ALA A 66 -10.59 5.76 6.79
C ALA A 66 -9.09 5.80 7.11
N SER A 67 -8.33 4.75 6.77
CA SER A 67 -6.87 4.73 7.00
C SER A 67 -6.14 5.82 6.20
N LEU A 68 -6.66 6.19 5.03
CA LEU A 68 -6.12 7.27 4.20
C LEU A 68 -6.24 8.63 4.87
N THR A 69 -7.19 8.84 5.79
CA THR A 69 -7.37 10.13 6.47
C THR A 69 -6.50 10.29 7.72
N LEU A 70 -5.81 9.25 8.16
CA LEU A 70 -4.94 9.30 9.34
C LEU A 70 -3.76 10.25 9.10
N GLU A 71 -3.36 10.97 10.14
CA GLU A 71 -2.25 11.94 10.05
C GLU A 71 -0.93 11.28 9.65
N SER A 72 -0.65 10.09 10.18
CA SER A 72 0.51 9.27 9.80
C SER A 72 0.51 8.95 8.31
N THR A 73 -0.61 8.43 7.79
CA THR A 73 -0.79 8.13 6.37
C THR A 73 -0.65 9.38 5.50
N GLN A 74 -1.30 10.50 5.88
CA GLN A 74 -1.22 11.76 5.16
C GLN A 74 0.21 12.32 5.11
N THR A 75 0.98 12.16 6.18
CA THR A 75 2.39 12.58 6.24
C THR A 75 3.24 11.78 5.26
N LEU A 76 3.03 10.46 5.19
CA LEU A 76 3.73 9.57 4.27
C LEU A 76 3.34 9.85 2.81
N ILE A 77 2.06 10.08 2.53
CA ILE A 77 1.57 10.49 1.20
C ILE A 77 2.27 11.78 0.74
N LYS A 78 2.38 12.80 1.61
CA LYS A 78 3.08 14.05 1.28
C LYS A 78 4.55 13.84 0.92
N ARG A 79 5.23 12.89 1.58
CA ARG A 79 6.63 12.53 1.30
C ARG A 79 6.79 11.70 0.03
N ALA A 80 5.85 10.79 -0.24
CA ALA A 80 5.91 9.90 -1.41
C ALA A 80 5.49 10.60 -2.71
N LYS A 81 4.49 11.49 -2.66
CA LYS A 81 3.91 12.14 -3.85
C LYS A 81 4.94 12.81 -4.77
N PRO A 82 5.97 13.53 -4.29
CA PRO A 82 6.97 14.16 -5.15
C PRO A 82 7.87 13.19 -5.92
N ILE A 83 8.00 11.94 -5.46
CA ILE A 83 8.85 10.92 -6.10
C ILE A 83 8.05 9.88 -6.90
N ILE A 84 6.72 9.97 -6.90
CA ILE A 84 5.84 9.09 -7.69
C ILE A 84 5.55 9.76 -9.04
N THR A 85 5.72 9.00 -10.12
CA THR A 85 5.41 9.38 -11.51
C THR A 85 4.15 8.71 -12.04
N GLY A 86 3.67 7.64 -11.39
CA GLY A 86 2.45 6.93 -11.78
C GLY A 86 1.82 6.18 -10.60
N ILE A 87 0.49 6.12 -10.60
CA ILE A 87 -0.30 5.35 -9.63
C ILE A 87 -1.32 4.55 -10.43
N GLU A 88 -1.38 3.25 -10.18
CA GLU A 88 -2.28 2.33 -10.84
C GLU A 88 -2.98 1.43 -9.81
N ARG A 89 -4.30 1.31 -9.94
CA ARG A 89 -5.07 0.28 -9.24
C ARG A 89 -5.16 -0.92 -10.17
N ILE A 90 -4.35 -1.95 -9.91
CA ILE A 90 -4.33 -3.18 -10.72
C ILE A 90 -5.63 -3.95 -10.52
N SER A 91 -6.08 -4.11 -9.27
CA SER A 91 -7.33 -4.82 -8.98
C SER A 91 -7.89 -4.50 -7.61
N THR A 92 -9.22 -4.59 -7.49
CA THR A 92 -9.92 -4.75 -6.21
C THR A 92 -10.43 -6.17 -6.09
N LEU A 93 -10.23 -6.76 -4.93
CA LEU A 93 -10.43 -8.18 -4.68
C LEU A 93 -11.35 -8.39 -3.49
N GLN A 94 -11.99 -9.56 -3.45
CA GLN A 94 -12.69 -10.06 -2.27
C GLN A 94 -11.92 -11.28 -1.75
N PRO A 95 -11.01 -11.10 -0.78
CA PRO A 95 -10.28 -12.21 -0.18
C PRO A 95 -11.25 -13.26 0.38
N ARG A 96 -10.88 -14.53 0.21
CA ARG A 96 -11.67 -15.70 0.68
C ARG A 96 -10.93 -16.53 1.73
N GLY A 97 -9.71 -16.16 2.08
CA GLY A 97 -8.81 -16.90 2.97
C GLY A 97 -7.49 -17.29 2.30
N GLY A 98 -6.51 -17.71 3.10
CA GLY A 98 -5.17 -18.12 2.65
C GLY A 98 -4.23 -18.25 3.84
N LYS A 99 -3.03 -18.81 3.66
CA LYS A 99 -2.05 -18.85 4.74
C LYS A 99 -1.46 -17.45 4.98
N GLY A 100 -1.51 -16.97 6.21
CA GLY A 100 -1.03 -15.62 6.58
C GLY A 100 -2.12 -14.55 6.56
N LEU A 101 -3.38 -14.96 6.35
CA LEU A 101 -4.61 -14.19 6.54
C LEU A 101 -5.59 -15.02 7.37
#